data_AF-A0A971V9K0-F1
#
_entry.id   AF-A0A971V9K0-F1
#
_cell.length_a   1.000
_cell.length_b   1.000
_cell.length_c   1.000
_cell.angle_alpha   90.00
_cell.angle_beta   90.00
_cell.angle_gamma   90.00
#
_symmetry.space_group_name_H-M   'P 1'
#
loop_
_entity.id
_entity.type
_entity.pdbx_description
1 polymer ?
#
loop_
_entity_poly.entity_id
_entity_poly.type
_entity_poly.pdbx_seq_one_letter_code
_entity_poly.pdbx_strand_id
1 'polypeptide(L)' 'THILIPAFITSELKTAFQIGFLIYIPFIVIDMVVASTLMSMGLMMLPPVMISLPMKILLFIIVDGWDLVIKNLVSGFR' A
#
# COMPACT_ATOMS: atom_id res chain seq x y z
N THR A 1 -32.93 13.98 -5.56
CA THR A 1 -31.50 14.05 -5.96
C THR A 1 -30.54 14.17 -4.79
N HIS A 2 -30.93 14.74 -3.63
CA HIS A 2 -30.06 14.86 -2.44
C HIS A 2 -29.53 13.55 -1.82
N ILE A 3 -30.13 12.39 -2.11
CA ILE A 3 -29.73 11.09 -1.52
C ILE A 3 -28.72 10.33 -2.42
N LEU A 4 -28.76 10.57 -3.73
CA LEU A 4 -27.91 9.86 -4.70
C LEU A 4 -26.44 10.28 -4.60
N ILE A 5 -26.18 11.57 -4.41
CA ILE A 5 -24.81 12.10 -4.33
C ILE A 5 -24.07 11.57 -3.09
N PRO A 6 -24.62 11.62 -1.85
CA PRO A 6 -23.96 11.06 -0.68
C PRO A 6 -23.79 9.53 -0.74
N ALA A 7 -24.78 8.83 -1.31
CA ALA A 7 -24.70 7.37 -1.47
C ALA A 7 -23.56 6.96 -2.42
N PHE A 8 -23.38 7.69 -3.52
CA PHE A 8 -22.27 7.46 -4.45
C PHE A 8 -20.89 7.76 -3.82
N ILE A 9 -20.76 8.88 -3.09
CA ILE A 9 -19.49 9.22 -2.44
C ILE A 9 -19.08 8.14 -1.43
N THR A 10 -20.03 7.61 -0.66
CA THR A 10 -19.75 6.56 0.32
C THR A 10 -19.43 5.21 -0.33
N SER A 11 -20.03 4.87 -1.48
CA SER A 11 -19.66 3.66 -2.22
C SER A 11 -18.25 3.75 -2.80
N GLU A 12 -17.90 4.87 -3.43
CA GLU A 12 -16.57 5.08 -4.00
C GLU A 12 -15.48 5.10 -2.93
N LEU A 13 -15.73 5.73 -1.78
CA LEU A 13 -14.79 5.73 -0.67
C LEU A 13 -14.49 4.32 -0.17
N LYS A 14 -15.51 3.46 -0.09
CA LYS A 14 -15.36 2.06 0.31
C LYS A 14 -14.52 1.28 -0.71
N THR A 15 -14.80 1.45 -1.99
CA THR A 15 -14.05 0.80 -3.08
C THR A 15 -12.58 1.25 -3.07
N ALA A 16 -12.33 2.56 -2.98
CA ALA A 16 -10.98 3.11 -2.92
C ALA A 16 -10.20 2.60 -1.70
N PHE A 17 -10.85 2.49 -0.53
CA PHE A 17 -10.23 1.94 0.67
C PHE A 17 -9.82 0.48 0.50
N GLN A 18 -10.67 -0.34 -0.12
CA GLN A 18 -10.35 -1.75 -0.40
C GLN A 18 -9.15 -1.89 -1.33
N ILE A 19 -9.10 -1.10 -2.41
CA ILE A 19 -7.97 -1.08 -3.35
C ILE A 19 -6.69 -0.63 -2.64
N GLY A 20 -6.75 0.46 -1.88
CA GLY A 20 -5.60 0.96 -1.11
C GLY A 20 -5.08 -0.05 -0.10
N PHE A 21 -5.99 -0.76 0.60
CA PHE A 21 -5.61 -1.80 1.54
C PHE A 21 -4.87 -2.96 0.86
N LEU A 22 -5.39 -3.46 -0.27
CA LEU A 22 -4.76 -4.54 -1.03
C LEU A 22 -3.36 -4.17 -1.53
N ILE A 23 -3.18 -2.94 -2.02
CA ILE A 23 -1.87 -2.43 -2.46
C ILE A 23 -0.91 -2.31 -1.26
N TYR A 24 -1.41 -2.00 -0.06
CA TYR A 24 -0.57 -1.79 1.13
C TYR A 24 -0.08 -3.09 1.79
N ILE A 25 -0.78 -4.21 1.63
CA ILE A 25 -0.42 -5.53 2.21
C ILE A 25 1.06 -5.92 1.96
N PRO A 26 1.60 -5.95 0.73
CA PRO A 26 2.99 -6.36 0.49
C PRO A 26 4.01 -5.47 1.21
N PHE A 27 3.72 -4.18 1.37
CA PHE A 27 4.60 -3.25 2.08
C PHE A 27 4.66 -3.51 3.58
N ILE A 28 3.54 -3.90 4.20
CA ILE A 28 3.50 -4.33 5.61
C ILE A 28 4.37 -5.57 5.80
N VAL A 29 4.28 -6.54 4.88
CA VAL A 29 5.08 -7.77 4.97
C VAL A 29 6.57 -7.44 4.94
N ILE A 30 7.01 -6.54 4.07
CA ILE A 30 8.41 -6.08 4.05
C ILE A 30 8.81 -5.48 5.40
N ASP A 31 8.01 -4.58 5.97
CA ASP A 31 8.34 -3.96 7.26
C ASP A 31 8.49 -5.01 8.37
N MET A 32 7.57 -5.98 8.44
CA MET A 32 7.62 -7.03 9.44
C MET A 32 8.85 -7.94 9.26
N VAL A 33 9.16 -8.32 8.02
CA VAL A 33 10.34 -9.13 7.71
C VAL A 33 11.61 -8.36 8.06
N VAL A 34 11.78 -7.13 7.58
CA VAL A 34 12.97 -6.31 7.86
C VAL A 34 13.13 -6.09 9.37
N ALA A 35 12.06 -5.76 10.09
CA ALA A 35 12.12 -5.61 11.54
C ALA A 35 12.57 -6.91 12.25
N SER A 36 11.99 -8.06 11.87
CA SER A 36 12.37 -9.34 12.47
C SER A 36 13.82 -9.73 12.21
N THR A 37 14.33 -9.48 11.00
CA THR A 37 15.74 -9.74 10.66
C THR A 37 16.69 -8.81 11.42
N LEU A 38 16.36 -7.52 11.53
CA LEU A 38 17.18 -6.54 12.25
C LEU A 38 17.26 -6.85 13.75
N MET A 39 16.12 -7.20 14.34
CA MET A 39 16.04 -7.64 15.73
C MET A 39 16.86 -8.92 15.95
N SER A 40 16.82 -9.87 15.02
CA SER A 40 17.62 -11.09 15.08
C SER A 40 19.13 -10.83 14.96
N MET A 41 19.55 -9.74 14.31
CA MET A 41 20.96 -9.32 14.22
C MET A 41 21.45 -8.56 15.46
N GLY A 42 20.58 -8.31 16.46
CA GLY A 42 20.92 -7.56 17.67
C GLY A 42 21.01 -6.04 17.47
N LEU A 43 20.62 -5.53 16.30
CA LEU A 43 20.67 -4.10 15.98
C LEU A 43 19.38 -3.41 16.44
N MET A 44 19.25 -3.16 17.75
CA MET A 44 18.06 -2.52 18.33
C MET A 44 18.02 -1.00 18.13
N MET A 45 19.16 -0.35 17.86
CA MET A 45 19.28 1.11 17.81
C MET A 45 19.10 1.69 16.40
N LEU A 46 19.09 0.85 15.36
CA LEU A 46 18.86 1.27 14.00
C LEU A 46 17.35 1.19 13.70
N PRO A 47 16.69 2.30 13.29
CA PRO A 47 15.29 2.25 12.91
C PRO A 47 15.12 1.32 11.69
N PRO A 48 14.31 0.24 11.79
CA PRO A 48 14.10 -0.70 10.68
C PRO A 48 13.60 -0.04 9.40
N VAL A 49 12.93 1.11 9.56
CA VAL A 49 12.38 1.96 8.49
C VAL A 49 13.45 2.40 7.49
N MET A 50 14.69 2.67 7.93
CA MET A 50 15.75 3.10 7.01
C MET A 50 16.14 2.02 6.00
N ILE A 51 15.99 0.75 6.37
CA ILE A 51 16.28 -0.40 5.51
C ILE A 51 15.02 -0.78 4.72
N SER A 52 13.83 -0.71 5.34
CA SER A 52 12.60 -1.07 4.65
C SER A 52 12.22 -0.07 3.55
N LEU A 53 12.47 1.23 3.72
CA LEU A 53 12.16 2.27 2.73
C LEU A 53 12.74 2.01 1.32
N PRO A 54 14.07 1.83 1.14
CA PRO A 54 14.62 1.54 -0.18
C PRO A 54 14.11 0.20 -0.73
N MET A 55 13.91 -0.82 0.11
CA MET A 55 13.36 -2.10 -0.33
C MET A 55 11.92 -1.99 -0.83
N LYS A 56 11.08 -1.19 -0.15
CA LYS A 56 9.70 -0.90 -0.58
C LYS A 56 9.67 -0.21 -1.94
N ILE A 57 10.52 0.80 -2.14
CA ILE A 57 10.60 1.53 -3.42
C ILE A 57 11.03 0.58 -4.54
N LEU A 58 12.04 -0.26 -4.30
CA LEU A 58 12.47 -1.27 -5.27
C LEU A 58 11.36 -2.25 -5.61
N LEU A 59 10.65 -2.79 -4.61
CA LEU A 59 9.51 -3.67 -4.87
C LEU A 59 8.47 -2.95 -5.73
N PHE A 60 8.07 -1.74 -5.35
CA PHE A 60 7.05 -0.98 -6.08
C PHE A 60 7.42 -0.74 -7.55
N ILE A 61 8.71 -0.50 -7.85
CA ILE A 61 9.20 -0.36 -9.22
C ILE A 61 9.18 -1.72 -9.95
N ILE A 62 9.62 -2.80 -9.31
CA ILE A 62 9.69 -4.15 -9.92
C ILE A 62 8.30 -4.67 -10.30
N VAL A 63 7.26 -4.36 -9.52
CA VAL A 63 5.89 -4.79 -9.83
C VAL A 63 5.13 -3.81 -10.75
N ASP A 64 5.82 -2.83 -11.35
CA ASP A 64 5.20 -1.75 -12.12
C ASP A 64 4.04 -1.09 -11.36
N GLY A 65 4.24 -0.79 -10.08
CA GLY A 65 3.16 -0.41 -9.16
C GLY A 65 2.37 0.84 -9.58
N TRP A 66 2.99 1.75 -10.34
CA TRP A 66 2.29 2.90 -10.94
C TRP A 66 1.22 2.47 -11.96
N ASP A 67 1.54 1.52 -12.84
CA ASP A 67 0.60 0.98 -13.81
C ASP A 67 -0.54 0.24 -13.12
N LEU A 68 -0.23 -0.52 -12.06
CA LEU A 68 -1.23 -1.19 -11.23
C LEU A 68 -2.18 -0.21 -10.56
N VAL A 69 -1.68 0.89 -9.99
CA VAL A 69 -2.52 1.94 -9.39
C VAL A 69 -3.40 2.62 -10.44
N ILE A 70 -2.83 3.00 -11.58
CA ILE A 70 -3.54 3.71 -12.65
C ILE A 70 -4.62 2.83 -13.27
N LYS A 71 -4.33 1.56 -13.56
CA LYS A 71 -5.30 0.60 -14.11
C LYS A 71 -6.51 0.43 -13.19
N ASN A 72 -6.27 0.24 -11.89
CA ASN A 72 -7.35 0.07 -10.92
C ASN A 72 -8.23 1.32 -10.79
N LEU A 73 -7.62 2.51 -10.82
CA LEU A 73 -8.36 3.77 -10.83
C LEU A 73 -9.21 3.92 -12.09
N VAL A 74 -8.61 3.73 -13.28
CA VAL A 74 -9.32 3.87 -14.56
C VAL A 74 -10.45 2.85 -14.68
N SER A 75 -10.26 1.61 -14.20
CA SER A 75 -11.33 0.61 -14.18
C SER A 75 -12.46 0.95 -13.21
N GLY A 76 -12.21 1.70 -12.14
CA GLY A 76 -13.23 2.10 -11.17
C GLY A 76 -14.19 3.18 -11.69
N PHE A 77 -13.76 3.99 -12.65
CA PHE A 77 -14.60 5.03 -13.26
C PHE A 77 -15.41 4.56 -14.48
N ARG A 78 -15.20 3.32 -14.93
CA ARG A 78 -15.83 2.76 -16.12
C ARG A 78 -17.00 1.86 -15.74
#